data_AF-A0A6I5P9X6-F1
#
_entry.id   AF-A0A6I5P9X6-F1
#
_cell.length_a   1.000
_cell.length_b   1.000
_cell.length_c   1.000
_cell.angle_alpha   90.00
_cell.angle_beta   90.00
_cell.angle_gamma   90.00
#
_symmetry.space_group_name_H-M   'P 1'
#
loop_
_entity.id
_entity.type
_entity.pdbx_description
1 polymer ?
#
loop_
_entity_poly.entity_id
_entity_poly.type
_entity_poly.pdbx_seq_one_letter_code
_entity_poly.pdbx_strand_id
1 'polypeptide(L)'
;MAILFALLIPLITTAIVRKRFSGMAAFELIVVVSSLLMSGLIMAQWWGHHWSLEQQIALLDRDGDGFWSAAEKATWTEQDHQNMAAYMGDGGRNVFAIFVAPVLALIYSIMVASVNGLLRR
;
A
#
# COMPACT_ATOMS: atom_id res chain seq x y z
N MET A 1 6.54 -6.49 -6.09
CA MET A 1 5.77 -7.73 -6.40
C MET A 1 4.31 -7.62 -5.95
N ALA A 2 4.01 -7.36 -4.67
CA ALA A 2 2.62 -7.27 -4.15
C ALA A 2 1.71 -6.28 -4.91
N ILE A 3 2.23 -5.10 -5.29
CA ILE A 3 1.46 -4.07 -6.01
C ILE A 3 0.98 -4.57 -7.40
N LEU A 4 1.74 -5.44 -8.06
CA LEU A 4 1.34 -6.00 -9.35
C LEU A 4 0.12 -6.93 -9.20
N PHE A 5 0.01 -7.64 -8.08
CA PHE A 5 -1.19 -8.45 -7.76
C PHE A 5 -2.41 -7.57 -7.49
N ALA A 6 -2.24 -6.34 -7.00
CA ALA A 6 -3.34 -5.41 -6.79
C ALA A 6 -4.10 -5.11 -8.09
N LEU A 7 -3.39 -5.07 -9.23
CA LEU A 7 -3.99 -4.82 -10.55
C LEU A 7 -4.94 -5.93 -11.00
N LEU A 8 -4.77 -7.14 -10.48
CA LEU A 8 -5.64 -8.28 -10.79
C LEU A 8 -6.91 -8.30 -9.94
N ILE A 9 -6.95 -7.55 -8.83
CA ILE A 9 -8.08 -7.57 -7.88
C ILE A 9 -9.39 -7.21 -8.58
N PRO A 10 -9.51 -6.10 -9.34
CA PRO A 10 -10.79 -5.78 -10.00
C PRO A 10 -11.25 -6.80 -11.02
N LEU A 11 -10.31 -7.48 -11.70
CA LEU A 11 -10.64 -8.56 -12.65
C LEU A 11 -11.20 -9.79 -11.93
N ILE A 12 -10.55 -10.21 -10.84
CA ILE A 12 -10.99 -11.34 -10.02
C ILE A 12 -12.33 -11.03 -9.36
N THR A 13 -12.48 -9.85 -8.74
CA THR A 13 -13.74 -9.43 -8.12
C THR A 13 -14.87 -9.39 -9.16
N THR A 14 -14.61 -8.87 -10.37
CA THR A 14 -15.60 -8.90 -11.46
C THR A 14 -16.03 -10.33 -11.81
N ALA A 15 -15.08 -11.25 -11.98
CA ALA A 15 -15.38 -12.64 -12.32
C ALA A 15 -16.19 -13.37 -11.23
N ILE A 16 -15.99 -13.01 -9.96
CA ILE A 16 -16.73 -13.60 -8.83
C ILE A 16 -18.12 -12.98 -8.71
N VAL A 17 -18.23 -11.65 -8.67
CA VAL A 17 -19.49 -10.93 -8.45
C VAL A 17 -20.49 -11.19 -9.58
N ARG A 18 -20.01 -11.20 -10.84
CA ARG A 18 -20.86 -11.43 -12.02
C ARG A 18 -21.47 -12.83 -12.09
N LYS A 19 -21.02 -13.79 -11.28
CA LYS A 19 -21.66 -15.11 -11.18
C LYS A 19 -23.00 -15.06 -10.46
N ARG A 20 -23.25 -14.04 -9.63
CA ARG A 20 -24.45 -13.94 -8.78
C ARG A 20 -25.23 -12.66 -8.95
N PHE A 21 -24.59 -11.57 -9.38
CA PHE A 21 -25.21 -10.26 -9.49
C PHE A 21 -25.01 -9.69 -10.89
N SER A 22 -25.95 -8.85 -11.33
CA SER A 22 -25.91 -8.13 -12.60
C SER A 22 -26.33 -6.67 -12.42
N GLY A 23 -26.19 -5.87 -13.49
CA GLY A 23 -26.59 -4.47 -13.48
C GLY A 23 -25.78 -3.59 -12.52
N MET A 24 -26.45 -2.56 -11.98
CA MET A 24 -25.83 -1.52 -11.14
C MET A 24 -25.33 -2.08 -9.80
N ALA A 25 -26.08 -2.99 -9.18
CA ALA A 25 -25.68 -3.62 -7.92
C ALA A 25 -24.36 -4.39 -8.04
N ALA A 26 -24.16 -5.10 -9.16
CA ALA A 26 -22.89 -5.77 -9.43
C ALA A 26 -21.74 -4.78 -9.64
N PHE A 27 -22.01 -3.67 -10.34
CA PHE A 27 -21.01 -2.63 -10.59
C PHE A 27 -20.53 -2.00 -9.29
N GLU A 28 -21.45 -1.53 -8.44
CA GLU A 28 -21.12 -0.92 -7.15
C GLU A 28 -20.33 -1.88 -6.25
N LEU A 29 -20.77 -3.15 -6.17
CA LEU A 29 -20.09 -4.15 -5.35
C LEU A 29 -18.67 -4.42 -5.84
N ILE A 30 -18.45 -4.50 -7.16
CA ILE A 30 -17.10 -4.65 -7.73
C ILE A 30 -16.23 -3.45 -7.35
N VAL A 31 -16.72 -2.23 -7.58
CA VAL A 31 -15.93 -1.02 -7.32
C VAL A 31 -15.54 -0.89 -5.84
N VAL A 32 -16.50 -1.07 -4.93
CA VAL A 32 -16.26 -0.96 -3.49
C VAL A 32 -15.31 -2.05 -3.00
N VAL A 33 -15.58 -3.31 -3.33
CA VAL A 33 -14.76 -4.43 -2.84
C VAL A 33 -13.34 -4.35 -3.41
N SER A 34 -13.19 -4.06 -4.70
CA SER A 34 -11.87 -3.98 -5.32
C SER A 34 -11.06 -2.80 -4.81
N SER A 35 -11.67 -1.62 -4.66
CA SER A 35 -10.96 -0.44 -4.14
C SER A 35 -10.49 -0.65 -2.70
N LEU A 36 -11.32 -1.25 -1.85
CA LEU A 36 -10.95 -1.59 -0.47
C LEU A 36 -9.81 -2.61 -0.42
N LEU A 37 -9.89 -3.69 -1.19
CA LEU A 37 -8.85 -4.72 -1.21
C LEU A 37 -7.52 -4.19 -1.75
N MET A 38 -7.55 -3.40 -2.81
CA MET A 38 -6.35 -2.76 -3.37
C MET A 38 -5.71 -1.78 -2.39
N SER A 39 -6.53 -0.89 -1.81
CA SER A 39 -6.05 0.10 -0.82
C SER A 39 -5.48 -0.58 0.41
N GLY A 40 -6.19 -1.59 0.94
CA GLY A 40 -5.75 -2.38 2.07
C GLY A 40 -4.43 -3.11 1.82
N LEU A 41 -4.24 -3.67 0.62
CA LEU A 41 -2.96 -4.31 0.25
C LEU A 41 -1.80 -3.31 0.25
N ILE A 42 -2.01 -2.11 -0.33
CA ILE A 42 -0.99 -1.06 -0.36
C ILE A 42 -0.66 -0.58 1.05
N MET A 43 -1.68 -0.32 1.87
CA MET A 43 -1.51 0.08 3.27
C MET A 43 -0.79 -0.99 4.08
N ALA A 44 -1.14 -2.27 3.93
CA ALA A 44 -0.49 -3.36 4.65
C ALA A 44 0.99 -3.52 4.28
N GLN A 45 1.31 -3.39 2.99
CA GLN A 45 2.71 -3.41 2.52
C GLN A 45 3.49 -2.21 3.06
N TRP A 46 2.87 -1.03 3.04
CA TRP A 46 3.49 0.18 3.57
C TRP A 46 3.73 0.06 5.08
N TRP A 47 2.72 -0.37 5.86
CA TRP A 47 2.84 -0.59 7.30
C TRP A 47 3.93 -1.60 7.63
N GLY A 48 4.00 -2.72 6.89
CA GLY A 48 5.05 -3.71 7.07
C GLY A 48 6.45 -3.17 6.78
N HIS A 49 6.59 -2.31 5.77
CA HIS A 49 7.87 -1.65 5.49
C HIS A 49 8.26 -0.66 6.60
N HIS A 50 7.31 0.17 7.05
CA HIS A 50 7.52 1.12 8.14
C HIS A 50 7.96 0.41 9.41
N TRP A 51 7.22 -0.64 9.81
CA TRP A 51 7.56 -1.47 10.96
C TRP A 51 8.97 -2.09 10.85
N SER A 52 9.34 -2.59 9.67
CA SER A 52 10.67 -3.15 9.43
C SER A 52 11.78 -2.10 9.58
N LEU A 53 11.56 -0.87 9.10
CA LEU A 53 12.50 0.24 9.27
C LEU A 53 12.62 0.66 10.73
N GLU A 54 11.50 0.79 11.45
CA GLU A 54 11.49 1.11 12.88
C GLU A 54 12.30 0.09 13.68
N GLN A 55 12.10 -1.21 13.43
CA GLN A 55 12.86 -2.26 14.10
C GLN A 55 14.36 -2.17 13.81
N GLN A 56 14.75 -1.84 12.59
CA GLN A 56 16.17 -1.69 12.24
C GLN A 56 16.79 -0.44 12.88
N ILE A 57 16.05 0.66 12.95
CA ILE A 57 16.52 1.92 13.50
C ILE A 57 16.56 1.91 15.03
N ALA A 58 15.62 1.24 15.68
CA ALA A 58 15.63 1.04 17.13
C ALA A 58 16.89 0.31 17.60
N LEU A 59 17.47 -0.57 16.78
CA LEU A 59 18.73 -1.26 17.08
C LEU A 59 19.97 -0.36 16.96
N LEU A 60 19.85 0.81 16.32
CA LEU A 60 20.95 1.77 16.18
C LEU A 60 21.13 2.67 17.40
N ASP A 61 20.10 2.74 18.26
CA ASP A 61 20.16 3.33 19.60
C ASP A 61 20.66 2.25 20.58
N ARG A 62 21.92 2.33 20.99
CA ARG A 62 22.57 1.26 21.78
C ARG A 62 22.34 1.41 23.27
N ASP A 63 22.23 2.63 23.75
CA ASP A 63 22.00 2.93 25.17
C ASP A 63 20.51 3.09 25.50
N GLY A 64 19.65 3.17 24.49
CA GLY A 64 18.20 3.20 24.63
C GLY A 64 17.70 4.55 25.14
N ASP A 65 18.48 5.62 24.96
CA ASP A 65 18.15 6.95 25.46
C ASP A 65 17.21 7.74 24.52
N GLY A 66 16.89 7.18 23.36
CA GLY A 66 16.02 7.76 22.34
C GLY A 66 16.72 8.78 21.44
N PHE A 67 18.03 8.95 21.58
CA PHE A 67 18.87 9.80 20.76
C PHE A 67 20.02 8.99 20.18
N TRP A 68 20.63 9.52 19.12
CA TRP A 68 21.81 8.91 18.52
C TRP A 68 23.00 9.85 18.67
N SER A 69 23.95 9.44 19.52
CA SER A 69 25.19 10.16 19.74
C SER A 69 26.09 10.15 18.50
N ALA A 70 27.04 11.09 18.44
CA ALA A 70 28.02 11.11 17.35
C ALA A 70 28.89 9.85 17.31
N ALA A 71 29.15 9.23 18.48
CA ALA A 71 29.91 8.00 18.59
C ALA A 71 29.15 6.80 18.01
N GLU A 72 27.84 6.71 18.23
CA GLU A 72 27.01 5.65 17.65
C GLU A 72 26.88 5.81 16.14
N LYS A 73 26.61 7.03 15.67
CA LYS A 73 26.53 7.35 14.23
C LYS A 73 27.83 7.03 13.49
N ALA A 74 28.99 7.15 14.15
CA ALA A 74 30.27 6.78 13.54
C ALA A 74 30.43 5.27 13.31
N THR A 75 29.61 4.44 13.95
CA THR A 75 29.61 2.97 13.78
C THR A 75 28.56 2.47 12.79
N TRP A 76 27.76 3.38 12.24
CA TRP A 76 26.72 3.03 11.27
C TRP A 76 27.35 2.61 9.95
N THR A 77 26.73 1.62 9.33
CA THR A 77 27.05 1.22 7.97
C THR A 77 26.38 2.17 6.98
N GLU A 78 26.82 2.14 5.72
CA GLU A 78 26.14 2.87 4.64
C GLU A 78 24.65 2.47 4.51
N GLN A 79 24.32 1.21 4.78
CA GLN A 79 22.95 0.73 4.77
C GLN A 79 22.11 1.36 5.89
N ASP A 80 22.68 1.56 7.07
CA ASP A 80 22.01 2.20 8.21
C ASP A 80 21.68 3.67 7.91
N HIS A 81 22.61 4.38 7.25
CA HIS A 81 22.37 5.74 6.78
C HIS A 81 21.22 5.79 5.76
N GLN A 82 21.15 4.84 4.83
CA GLN A 82 20.06 4.75 3.85
C GLN A 82 18.71 4.44 4.51
N ASN A 83 18.70 3.52 5.48
CA ASN A 83 17.50 3.17 6.24
C ASN A 83 17.00 4.36 7.07
N MET A 84 17.90 5.08 7.74
CA MET A 84 17.57 6.28 8.50
C MET A 84 17.03 7.39 7.58
N ALA A 85 17.63 7.61 6.42
CA ALA A 85 17.11 8.55 5.43
C ALA A 85 15.71 8.15 4.92
N ALA A 86 15.46 6.85 4.72
CA ALA A 86 14.16 6.33 4.33
C ALA A 86 13.10 6.52 5.43
N TYR A 87 13.47 6.36 6.69
CA TYR A 87 12.59 6.60 7.84
C TYR A 87 12.27 8.08 8.04
N MET A 88 13.26 8.97 7.95
CA MET A 88 13.01 10.42 8.02
C MET A 88 12.19 10.93 6.82
N GLY A 89 12.37 10.35 5.64
CA GLY A 89 11.62 10.68 4.42
C GLY A 89 10.20 10.10 4.35
N ASP A 90 9.73 9.40 5.39
CA ASP A 90 8.51 8.60 5.33
C ASP A 90 7.20 9.43 5.37
N GLY A 91 7.28 10.73 5.68
CA GLY A 91 6.12 11.63 5.65
C GLY A 91 5.43 11.70 4.28
N GLY A 92 6.19 11.72 3.18
CA GLY A 92 5.62 11.73 1.83
C GLY A 92 4.98 10.39 1.43
N ARG A 93 5.56 9.28 1.92
CA ARG A 93 5.05 7.92 1.67
C ARG A 93 3.76 7.66 2.42
N ASN A 94 3.65 8.17 3.65
CA ASN A 94 2.44 8.21 4.45
C ASN A 94 1.28 8.89 3.71
N VAL A 95 1.51 10.10 3.21
CA VAL A 95 0.49 10.85 2.46
C VAL A 95 0.04 10.08 1.23
N PHE A 96 0.99 9.46 0.51
CA PHE A 96 0.66 8.63 -0.64
C PHE A 96 -0.21 7.42 -0.25
N ALA A 97 0.20 6.64 0.75
CA ALA A 97 -0.50 5.42 1.13
C ALA A 97 -1.91 5.68 1.69
N ILE A 98 -2.09 6.77 2.44
CA ILE A 98 -3.35 7.08 3.14
C ILE A 98 -4.33 7.85 2.25
N PHE A 99 -3.85 8.81 1.46
CA PHE A 99 -4.72 9.71 0.71
C PHE A 99 -4.74 9.44 -0.80
N VAL A 100 -3.57 9.20 -1.40
CA VAL A 100 -3.47 9.08 -2.86
C VAL A 100 -3.84 7.68 -3.34
N ALA A 101 -3.29 6.64 -2.70
CA ALA A 101 -3.49 5.26 -3.10
C ALA A 101 -4.97 4.82 -3.09
N PRO A 102 -5.81 5.20 -2.10
CA PRO A 102 -7.23 4.85 -2.12
C PRO A 102 -8.00 5.50 -3.28
N VAL A 103 -7.68 6.75 -3.61
CA VAL A 103 -8.29 7.46 -4.74
C VAL A 103 -7.90 6.77 -6.06
N LEU A 104 -6.63 6.41 -6.22
CA LEU A 104 -6.17 5.68 -7.41
C LEU A 104 -6.81 4.28 -7.50
N ALA A 105 -6.92 3.57 -6.39
CA ALA A 105 -7.58 2.26 -6.32
C ALA A 105 -9.07 2.36 -6.71
N LEU A 106 -9.76 3.42 -6.28
CA LEU A 106 -11.14 3.69 -6.64
C LEU A 106 -11.28 3.97 -8.14
N ILE A 107 -10.50 4.91 -8.68
CA ILE A 107 -10.52 5.28 -10.10
C ILE A 107 -10.25 4.04 -10.96
N TYR A 108 -9.22 3.27 -10.63
CA TYR A 108 -8.87 2.06 -11.36
C TYR A 108 -10.00 1.02 -11.29
N SER A 109 -10.61 0.81 -10.12
CA SER A 109 -11.73 -0.12 -9.97
C SER A 109 -12.94 0.30 -10.80
N ILE A 110 -13.25 1.60 -10.87
CA ILE A 110 -14.31 2.15 -11.74
C ILE A 110 -14.00 1.87 -13.21
N MET A 111 -12.77 2.12 -13.65
CA MET A 111 -12.36 1.88 -15.04
C MET A 111 -12.52 0.40 -15.41
N VAL A 112 -12.00 -0.51 -14.60
CA VAL A 112 -12.06 -1.95 -14.88
C VAL A 112 -13.50 -2.47 -14.85
N ALA A 113 -14.30 -2.03 -13.88
CA ALA A 113 -15.71 -2.39 -13.79
C ALA A 113 -16.51 -1.84 -14.99
N SER A 114 -16.19 -0.64 -15.48
CA SER A 114 -16.84 -0.02 -16.63
C SER A 114 -16.50 -0.75 -17.92
N VAL A 115 -15.21 -1.02 -18.17
CA VAL A 115 -14.75 -1.76 -19.36
C VAL A 115 -15.35 -3.17 -19.40
N ASN A 116 -15.25 -3.92 -18.31
CA ASN A 116 -15.83 -5.27 -18.25
C ASN A 116 -17.36 -5.28 -18.20
N GLY A 117 -17.99 -4.19 -17.75
CA GLY A 117 -19.44 -4.02 -17.75
C GLY A 117 -20.02 -3.61 -19.10
N LEU A 118 -19.27 -2.86 -19.91
CA LEU A 118 -19.61 -2.47 -21.28
C LEU A 118 -19.36 -3.61 -22.28
N LEU A 119 -18.29 -4.39 -22.09
CA LEU A 119 -17.90 -5.48 -22.99
C LEU A 119 -18.74 -6.76 -22.86
N ARG A 120 -19.62 -6.86 -21.85
CA ARG A 120 -20.44 -8.06 -21.59
C ARG A 120 -21.95 -7.78 -21.56
N ARG A 121 -22.40 -6.72 -22.22
CA ARG A 121 -23.83 -6.57 -22.56
C ARG A 121 -24.21 -7.53 -23.67
#